data_AF-A0A323U4Y5-F1
#
_entry.id   AF-A0A323U4Y5-F1
#
_cell.length_a   1.000
_cell.length_b   1.000
_cell.length_c   1.000
_cell.angle_alpha   90.00
_cell.angle_beta   90.00
_cell.angle_gamma   90.00
#
_symmetry.space_group_name_H-M   'P 1'
#
loop_
_entity.id
_entity.type
_entity.pdbx_description
1 polymer ?
#
loop_
_entity_poly.entity_id
_entity_poly.type
_entity_poly.pdbx_seq_one_letter_code
_entity_poly.pdbx_strand_id
1 'polypeptide(L)'
;MREIKQVLIATVGHSRAPVEFSLAEHAPDGVVFIASQDSQVVAAELVREYGANLRHHTFLLDDPESLTESYRVAQQALRKALEWEARSVVADVTGGTKPMVAGVVLALSGRGVTFSYVGGEQRDEAGRVVGGAERLKLLEDPTTRYGVREWGEFVQAWNIGQMDAAGAHLEALLQRELSPSERRFYRHLKGVVEGLVAWDRFQHAAAQKLLREHLEPALAVAEAWGHGGKVRVLQGLKQGLERLQELLNRGNAPSFELLADLLANAERRAAAGRYDDALARLYRALELAAEADVYARHGVVLRRPETYPEALVNLKDRASGLRGLKETLALAFDLDVRGGYTGTLAQRLYGDYAQRLQGLLDRRHQSILAHGIKPVAVEDYRALRDYLVECGLEAAPAWPKW
;
A
#
# COMPACT_ATOMS: atom_id res chain seq x y z
N MET A 1 -33.41 -22.43 -8.26
CA MET A 1 -33.80 -21.02 -8.06
C MET A 1 -33.45 -20.26 -9.33
N ARG A 2 -34.29 -19.32 -9.79
CA ARG A 2 -33.97 -18.45 -10.94
C ARG A 2 -32.74 -17.62 -10.59
N GLU A 3 -31.80 -17.52 -11.50
CA GLU A 3 -30.59 -16.72 -11.35
C GLU A 3 -30.94 -15.22 -11.32
N ILE A 4 -30.38 -14.47 -10.36
CA ILE A 4 -30.59 -13.03 -10.21
C ILE A 4 -29.49 -12.30 -10.98
N LYS A 5 -29.80 -11.76 -12.16
CA LYS A 5 -28.84 -11.03 -12.99
C LYS A 5 -28.67 -9.60 -12.52
N GLN A 6 -29.78 -8.95 -12.14
CA GLN A 6 -29.74 -7.55 -11.73
C GLN A 6 -30.66 -7.29 -10.54
N VAL A 7 -30.15 -6.53 -9.58
CA VAL A 7 -30.93 -5.97 -8.48
C VAL A 7 -30.92 -4.45 -8.56
N LEU A 8 -32.10 -3.84 -8.45
CA LEU A 8 -32.29 -2.40 -8.36
C LEU A 8 -32.41 -1.98 -6.89
N ILE A 9 -31.57 -1.07 -6.42
CA ILE A 9 -31.77 -0.36 -5.15
C ILE A 9 -32.44 0.96 -5.50
N ALA A 10 -33.66 1.19 -5.05
CA ALA A 10 -34.44 2.36 -5.44
C ALA A 10 -34.81 3.22 -4.23
N THR A 11 -34.41 4.49 -4.24
CA THR A 11 -34.93 5.46 -3.26
C THR A 11 -36.35 5.88 -3.64
N VAL A 12 -37.26 5.90 -2.67
CA VAL A 12 -38.69 6.12 -2.90
C VAL A 12 -39.12 7.44 -2.29
N GLY A 13 -39.61 8.34 -3.12
CA GLY A 13 -40.29 9.57 -2.72
C GLY A 13 -41.82 9.44 -2.83
N HIS A 14 -42.52 10.58 -2.77
CA HIS A 14 -43.99 10.62 -2.87
C HIS A 14 -44.53 10.33 -4.28
N SER A 15 -43.69 10.43 -5.31
CA SER A 15 -44.09 10.21 -6.70
C SER A 15 -43.79 8.77 -7.11
N ARG A 16 -44.83 8.03 -7.49
CA ARG A 16 -44.72 6.64 -7.99
C ARG A 16 -44.08 6.54 -9.37
N ALA A 17 -44.51 7.40 -10.30
CA ALA A 17 -44.18 7.29 -11.73
C ALA A 17 -42.67 7.15 -12.05
N PRO A 18 -41.74 7.91 -11.42
CA PRO A 18 -40.32 7.78 -11.76
C PRO A 18 -39.70 6.45 -11.30
N VAL A 19 -40.14 5.92 -10.16
CA VAL A 19 -39.67 4.62 -9.65
C VAL A 19 -40.24 3.48 -10.50
N GLU A 20 -41.51 3.60 -10.90
CA GLU A 20 -42.15 2.69 -11.84
C GLU A 20 -41.46 2.66 -13.21
N PHE A 21 -41.13 3.83 -13.75
CA PHE A 21 -40.36 3.95 -14.98
C PHE A 21 -38.99 3.27 -14.85
N SER A 22 -38.31 3.44 -13.71
CA SER A 22 -37.03 2.77 -13.43
C SER A 22 -37.17 1.24 -13.41
N LEU A 23 -38.23 0.72 -12.78
CA LEU A 23 -38.51 -0.72 -12.75
C LEU A 23 -38.76 -1.28 -14.16
N ALA A 24 -39.51 -0.54 -14.99
CA ALA A 24 -39.81 -0.95 -16.36
C ALA A 24 -38.57 -0.95 -17.26
N GLU A 25 -37.77 0.13 -17.22
CA GLU A 25 -36.59 0.29 -18.08
C GLU A 25 -35.45 -0.66 -17.70
N HIS A 26 -35.17 -0.82 -16.40
CA HIS A 26 -34.11 -1.72 -15.94
C HIS A 26 -34.52 -3.20 -15.97
N ALA A 27 -35.83 -3.48 -15.86
CA ALA A 27 -36.40 -4.82 -15.79
C ALA A 27 -35.64 -5.76 -14.81
N PRO A 28 -35.45 -5.37 -13.53
CA PRO A 28 -34.59 -6.11 -12.61
C PRO A 28 -35.25 -7.43 -12.13
N ASP A 29 -34.43 -8.40 -11.74
CA ASP A 29 -34.89 -9.65 -11.12
C ASP A 29 -35.25 -9.47 -9.63
N GLY A 30 -34.75 -8.39 -9.02
CA GLY A 30 -35.16 -7.98 -7.69
C GLY A 30 -34.99 -6.48 -7.42
N VAL A 31 -35.75 -5.96 -6.47
CA VAL A 31 -35.68 -4.56 -6.04
C VAL A 31 -35.57 -4.46 -4.52
N VAL A 32 -34.67 -3.60 -4.04
CA VAL A 32 -34.59 -3.18 -2.64
C VAL A 32 -35.01 -1.72 -2.57
N PHE A 33 -36.19 -1.47 -2.02
CA PHE A 33 -36.69 -0.11 -1.81
C PHE A 33 -36.10 0.49 -0.54
N ILE A 34 -35.73 1.77 -0.61
CA ILE A 34 -35.39 2.61 0.54
C ILE A 34 -36.45 3.71 0.59
N ALA A 35 -37.35 3.64 1.57
CA ALA A 35 -38.49 4.54 1.70
C ALA A 35 -38.53 5.16 3.10
N SER A 36 -39.18 6.31 3.26
CA SER A 36 -39.54 6.83 4.59
C SER A 36 -40.88 6.26 5.06
N GLN A 37 -41.26 6.55 6.30
CA GLN A 37 -42.61 6.24 6.78
C GLN A 37 -43.72 6.85 5.90
N ASP A 38 -43.48 8.03 5.32
CA ASP A 38 -44.46 8.70 4.45
C ASP A 38 -44.48 8.13 3.03
N SER A 39 -43.32 7.70 2.50
CA SER A 39 -43.23 7.17 1.13
C SER A 39 -43.38 5.65 1.03
N GLN A 40 -43.50 4.93 2.16
CA GLN A 40 -43.66 3.47 2.17
C GLN A 40 -44.91 2.99 1.42
N VAL A 41 -45.97 3.80 1.38
CA VAL A 41 -47.20 3.49 0.66
C VAL A 41 -46.93 3.32 -0.84
N VAL A 42 -46.08 4.19 -1.41
CA VAL A 42 -45.67 4.11 -2.82
C VAL A 42 -44.90 2.82 -3.09
N ALA A 43 -43.96 2.45 -2.20
CA ALA A 43 -43.24 1.19 -2.32
C ALA A 43 -44.18 -0.03 -2.24
N ALA A 44 -45.16 0.00 -1.32
CA ALA A 44 -46.13 -1.07 -1.15
C ALA A 44 -47.05 -1.25 -2.37
N GLU A 45 -47.46 -0.15 -3.02
CA GLU A 45 -48.22 -0.19 -4.27
C GLU A 45 -47.41 -0.82 -5.40
N LEU A 46 -46.15 -0.41 -5.57
CA LEU A 46 -45.25 -1.00 -6.57
C LEU A 46 -45.02 -2.50 -6.32
N VAL A 47 -44.85 -2.91 -5.05
CA VAL A 47 -44.74 -4.32 -4.69
C VAL A 47 -46.03 -5.09 -5.02
N ARG A 48 -47.21 -4.50 -4.78
CA ARG A 48 -48.49 -5.15 -5.10
C ARG A 48 -48.63 -5.42 -6.60
N GLU A 49 -48.16 -4.49 -7.43
CA GLU A 49 -48.34 -4.56 -8.88
C GLU A 49 -47.24 -5.36 -9.59
N TYR A 50 -45.97 -5.17 -9.19
CA TYR A 50 -44.82 -5.77 -9.85
C TYR A 50 -44.22 -6.96 -9.07
N GLY A 51 -44.46 -7.05 -7.76
CA GLY A 51 -43.77 -7.95 -6.84
C GLY A 51 -43.97 -9.45 -7.08
N ALA A 52 -45.00 -9.85 -7.82
CA ALA A 52 -45.21 -11.25 -8.18
C ALA A 52 -44.10 -11.82 -9.07
N ASN A 53 -43.42 -10.95 -9.84
CA ASN A 53 -42.40 -11.34 -10.82
C ASN A 53 -40.97 -11.05 -10.38
N LEU A 54 -40.76 -10.47 -9.19
CA LEU A 54 -39.45 -10.02 -8.72
C LEU A 54 -39.24 -10.28 -7.22
N ARG A 55 -37.97 -10.47 -6.82
CA ARG A 55 -37.63 -10.45 -5.39
C ARG A 55 -37.73 -9.02 -4.88
N HIS A 56 -38.34 -8.80 -3.72
CA HIS A 56 -38.45 -7.46 -3.16
C HIS A 56 -38.11 -7.42 -1.67
N HIS A 57 -37.58 -6.29 -1.24
CA HIS A 57 -37.37 -5.96 0.17
C HIS A 57 -37.48 -4.45 0.32
N THR A 58 -38.00 -3.99 1.46
CA THR A 58 -38.12 -2.55 1.75
C THR A 58 -37.43 -2.26 3.06
N PHE A 59 -36.48 -1.35 3.04
CA PHE A 59 -35.95 -0.71 4.24
C PHE A 59 -36.68 0.62 4.46
N LEU A 60 -37.09 0.86 5.70
CA LEU A 60 -37.70 2.11 6.13
C LEU A 60 -36.66 2.99 6.81
N LEU A 61 -36.69 4.28 6.47
CA LEU A 61 -36.01 5.36 7.16
C LEU A 61 -36.99 6.03 8.12
N ASP A 62 -36.54 6.23 9.36
CA ASP A 62 -37.29 6.99 10.36
C ASP A 62 -37.19 8.49 10.07
N ASP A 63 -36.00 8.99 9.72
CA ASP A 63 -35.78 10.37 9.29
C ASP A 63 -35.22 10.43 7.86
N PRO A 64 -36.04 10.74 6.83
CA PRO A 64 -35.55 10.89 5.46
C PRO A 64 -34.62 12.09 5.26
N GLU A 65 -34.54 13.04 6.19
CA GLU A 65 -33.57 14.14 6.14
C GLU A 65 -32.23 13.76 6.83
N SER A 66 -32.13 12.56 7.42
CA SER A 66 -30.91 12.05 8.02
C SER A 66 -29.97 11.44 6.98
N LEU A 67 -28.89 12.17 6.67
CA LEU A 67 -27.81 11.68 5.82
C LEU A 67 -27.18 10.39 6.35
N THR A 68 -26.94 10.33 7.67
CA THR A 68 -26.28 9.20 8.35
C THR A 68 -27.15 7.95 8.33
N GLU A 69 -28.46 8.09 8.57
CA GLU A 69 -29.37 6.96 8.53
C GLU A 69 -29.47 6.40 7.10
N SER A 70 -29.64 7.29 6.13
CA SER A 70 -29.70 6.95 4.71
C SER A 70 -28.44 6.20 4.24
N TYR A 71 -27.26 6.65 4.67
CA TYR A 71 -26.00 5.98 4.42
C TYR A 71 -25.97 4.55 5.01
N ARG A 72 -26.39 4.39 6.28
CA ARG A 72 -26.44 3.08 6.95
C ARG A 72 -27.41 2.12 6.26
N VAL A 73 -28.61 2.59 5.90
CA VAL A 73 -29.64 1.79 5.23
C VAL A 73 -29.22 1.43 3.81
N ALA A 74 -28.56 2.33 3.08
CA ALA A 74 -27.99 2.01 1.77
C ALA A 74 -26.99 0.85 1.83
N GLN A 75 -26.14 0.80 2.86
CA GLN A 75 -25.26 -0.35 3.07
C GLN A 75 -26.03 -1.65 3.35
N GLN A 76 -27.14 -1.57 4.09
CA GLN A 76 -28.03 -2.72 4.32
C GLN A 76 -28.68 -3.17 3.01
N ALA A 77 -29.12 -2.22 2.17
CA ALA A 77 -29.69 -2.50 0.86
C ALA A 77 -28.69 -3.18 -0.07
N LEU A 78 -27.43 -2.72 -0.11
CA LEU A 78 -26.38 -3.38 -0.88
C LEU A 78 -26.10 -4.79 -0.36
N ARG A 79 -25.98 -4.97 0.97
CA ARG A 79 -25.83 -6.32 1.55
C ARG A 79 -26.99 -7.22 1.15
N LYS A 80 -28.22 -6.70 1.12
CA LYS A 80 -29.40 -7.45 0.71
C LYS A 80 -29.34 -7.88 -0.76
N ALA A 81 -28.90 -6.99 -1.65
CA ALA A 81 -28.68 -7.33 -3.05
C ALA A 81 -27.61 -8.43 -3.22
N LEU A 82 -26.53 -8.37 -2.44
CA LEU A 82 -25.47 -9.38 -2.45
C LEU A 82 -25.92 -10.73 -1.84
N GLU A 83 -26.75 -10.71 -0.79
CA GLU A 83 -27.42 -11.92 -0.26
C GLU A 83 -28.28 -12.62 -1.33
N TRP A 84 -28.80 -11.88 -2.30
CA TRP A 84 -29.53 -12.43 -3.44
C TRP A 84 -28.63 -12.90 -4.58
N GLU A 85 -27.31 -12.86 -4.40
CA GLU A 85 -26.31 -13.24 -5.40
C GLU A 85 -26.42 -12.41 -6.68
N ALA A 86 -26.77 -11.12 -6.55
CA ALA A 86 -26.90 -10.22 -7.68
C ALA A 86 -25.59 -10.11 -8.47
N ARG A 87 -25.63 -10.42 -9.77
CA ARG A 87 -24.46 -10.24 -10.66
C ARG A 87 -24.17 -8.77 -10.97
N SER A 88 -25.21 -7.93 -10.96
CA SER A 88 -25.10 -6.48 -11.15
C SER A 88 -26.08 -5.76 -10.24
N VAL A 89 -25.66 -4.59 -9.75
CA VAL A 89 -26.48 -3.75 -8.87
C VAL A 89 -26.57 -2.36 -9.46
N VAL A 90 -27.81 -1.88 -9.60
CA VAL A 90 -28.11 -0.52 -10.03
C VAL A 90 -28.74 0.22 -8.85
N ALA A 91 -28.30 1.44 -8.58
CA ALA A 91 -28.94 2.31 -7.59
C ALA A 91 -29.68 3.45 -8.31
N ASP A 92 -31.01 3.39 -8.33
CA ASP A 92 -31.84 4.50 -8.77
C ASP A 92 -31.99 5.53 -7.64
N VAL A 93 -31.51 6.73 -7.90
CA VAL A 93 -31.50 7.85 -6.96
C VAL A 93 -32.46 8.97 -7.40
N THR A 94 -33.50 8.60 -8.14
CA THR A 94 -34.48 9.55 -8.65
C THR A 94 -35.39 10.07 -7.54
N GLY A 95 -35.85 9.16 -6.68
CA GLY A 95 -36.90 9.43 -5.71
C GLY A 95 -36.39 9.89 -4.35
N GLY A 96 -37.11 10.83 -3.75
CA GLY A 96 -36.99 11.18 -2.34
C GLY A 96 -36.13 12.40 -2.02
N THR A 97 -35.79 12.56 -0.75
CA THR A 97 -35.17 13.79 -0.23
C THR A 97 -33.69 13.89 -0.64
N LYS A 98 -33.16 15.11 -0.64
CA LYS A 98 -31.74 15.35 -0.98
C LYS A 98 -30.78 14.63 -0.02
N PRO A 99 -30.99 14.65 1.32
CA PRO A 99 -30.13 13.91 2.24
C PRO A 99 -30.21 12.40 2.03
N MET A 100 -31.40 11.85 1.73
CA MET A 100 -31.53 10.43 1.44
C MET A 100 -30.72 10.04 0.21
N VAL A 101 -30.93 10.73 -0.90
CA VAL A 101 -30.19 10.48 -2.15
C VAL A 101 -28.69 10.62 -1.92
N ALA A 102 -28.24 11.69 -1.26
CA ALA A 102 -26.82 11.89 -0.95
C ALA A 102 -26.25 10.76 -0.09
N GLY A 103 -26.98 10.28 0.92
CA GLY A 103 -26.57 9.18 1.78
C GLY A 103 -26.41 7.87 1.02
N VAL A 104 -27.34 7.57 0.11
CA VAL A 104 -27.24 6.40 -0.78
C VAL A 104 -26.04 6.50 -1.70
N VAL A 105 -25.84 7.63 -2.39
CA VAL A 105 -24.69 7.82 -3.29
C VAL A 105 -23.38 7.66 -2.53
N LEU A 106 -23.22 8.32 -1.38
CA LEU A 106 -22.02 8.21 -0.55
C LEU A 106 -21.75 6.78 -0.07
N ALA A 107 -22.78 6.00 0.26
CA ALA A 107 -22.63 4.64 0.74
C ALA A 107 -22.23 3.64 -0.35
N LEU A 108 -22.70 3.88 -1.58
CA LEU A 108 -22.57 2.94 -2.69
C LEU A 108 -21.44 3.28 -3.67
N SER A 109 -20.91 4.52 -3.64
CA SER A 109 -19.72 4.91 -4.41
C SER A 109 -18.53 3.99 -4.11
N GLY A 110 -17.81 3.57 -5.16
CA GLY A 110 -16.65 2.69 -5.09
C GLY A 110 -16.98 1.23 -4.76
N ARG A 111 -18.26 0.83 -4.78
CA ARG A 111 -18.72 -0.53 -4.46
C ARG A 111 -19.14 -1.36 -5.68
N GLY A 112 -18.86 -0.88 -6.90
CA GLY A 112 -19.26 -1.55 -8.13
C GLY A 112 -20.76 -1.45 -8.43
N VAL A 113 -21.41 -0.40 -7.91
CA VAL A 113 -22.81 -0.07 -8.18
C VAL A 113 -22.89 0.94 -9.32
N THR A 114 -23.78 0.70 -10.28
CA THR A 114 -24.10 1.69 -11.32
C THR A 114 -25.21 2.61 -10.81
N PHE A 115 -25.03 3.92 -10.88
CA PHE A 115 -26.08 4.86 -10.48
C PHE A 115 -27.02 5.14 -11.66
N SER A 116 -28.30 5.35 -11.36
CA SER A 116 -29.33 5.70 -12.32
C SER A 116 -30.20 6.84 -11.82
N TYR A 117 -30.69 7.64 -12.75
CA TYR A 117 -31.59 8.76 -12.49
C TYR A 117 -32.57 8.92 -13.64
N VAL A 118 -33.86 9.03 -13.33
CA VAL A 118 -34.92 9.36 -14.29
C VAL A 118 -35.11 10.86 -14.30
N GLY A 119 -34.68 11.47 -15.40
CA GLY A 119 -34.90 12.89 -15.68
C GLY A 119 -35.89 13.09 -16.80
N GLY A 120 -36.11 14.35 -17.16
CA GLY A 120 -36.80 14.75 -18.38
C GLY A 120 -36.45 16.19 -18.70
N GLU A 121 -36.45 16.53 -19.99
CA GLU A 121 -36.14 17.89 -20.44
C GLU A 121 -37.28 18.87 -20.17
N GLN A 122 -38.51 18.37 -20.07
CA GLN A 122 -39.70 19.15 -19.76
C GLN A 122 -40.07 18.99 -18.29
N ARG A 123 -40.22 20.11 -17.60
CA ARG A 123 -40.64 20.17 -16.20
C ARG A 123 -41.91 20.99 -16.05
N ASP A 124 -42.77 20.58 -15.13
CA ASP A 124 -43.92 21.38 -14.70
C ASP A 124 -43.48 22.58 -13.84
N GLU A 125 -44.43 23.44 -13.46
CA GLU A 125 -44.19 24.62 -12.61
C GLU A 125 -43.63 24.27 -11.23
N ALA A 126 -43.81 23.02 -10.77
CA ALA A 126 -43.26 22.49 -9.52
C ALA A 126 -41.88 21.83 -9.72
N GLY A 127 -41.31 21.87 -10.92
CA GLY A 127 -40.00 21.30 -11.26
C GLY A 127 -39.99 19.79 -11.44
N ARG A 128 -41.16 19.13 -11.52
CA ARG A 128 -41.31 17.68 -11.74
C ARG A 128 -41.30 17.37 -13.23
N VAL A 129 -40.83 16.19 -13.62
CA VAL A 129 -40.81 15.78 -15.02
C VAL A 129 -42.25 15.60 -15.52
N VAL A 130 -42.55 16.17 -16.70
CA VAL A 130 -43.85 15.99 -17.35
C VAL A 130 -43.98 14.54 -17.83
N GLY A 131 -45.12 13.91 -17.55
CA GLY A 131 -45.39 12.53 -17.94
C GLY A 131 -45.25 12.31 -19.44
N GLY A 132 -44.47 11.31 -19.84
CA GLY A 132 -44.11 10.99 -21.22
C GLY A 132 -42.78 11.61 -21.70
N ALA A 133 -42.17 12.52 -20.93
CA ALA A 133 -40.87 13.12 -21.23
C ALA A 133 -39.71 12.49 -20.42
N GLU A 134 -39.97 11.38 -19.72
CA GLU A 134 -38.97 10.67 -18.93
C GLU A 134 -37.85 10.09 -19.81
N ARG A 135 -36.63 10.16 -19.28
CA ARG A 135 -35.41 9.60 -19.84
C ARG A 135 -34.58 9.02 -18.71
N LEU A 136 -34.30 7.73 -18.82
CA LEU A 136 -33.35 7.05 -17.94
C LEU A 136 -31.93 7.52 -18.26
N LYS A 137 -31.18 7.94 -17.24
CA LYS A 137 -29.76 8.27 -17.35
C LYS A 137 -28.97 7.35 -16.44
N LEU A 138 -27.89 6.77 -16.96
CA LEU A 138 -26.87 6.12 -16.15
C LEU A 138 -25.84 7.17 -15.74
N LEU A 139 -25.47 7.14 -14.46
CA LEU A 139 -24.49 8.03 -13.88
C LEU A 139 -23.24 7.21 -13.55
N GLU A 140 -22.11 7.64 -14.09
CA GLU A 140 -20.83 7.04 -13.77
C GLU A 140 -20.42 7.44 -12.34
N ASP A 141 -19.97 6.47 -11.54
CA ASP A 141 -19.41 6.73 -10.21
C ASP A 141 -18.06 7.47 -10.34
N PRO A 142 -17.95 8.72 -9.87
CA PRO A 142 -16.72 9.50 -10.01
C PRO A 142 -15.55 8.88 -9.24
N THR A 143 -15.82 8.21 -8.11
CA THR A 143 -14.75 7.59 -7.30
C THR A 143 -14.12 6.44 -8.03
N THR A 144 -14.95 5.69 -8.76
CA THR A 144 -14.51 4.76 -9.79
C THR A 144 -13.78 5.57 -10.85
N ARG A 145 -14.40 6.41 -11.68
CA ARG A 145 -13.77 7.15 -12.81
C ARG A 145 -12.35 7.65 -12.52
N TYR A 146 -12.14 8.31 -11.37
CA TYR A 146 -10.88 8.94 -10.97
C TYR A 146 -9.95 8.06 -10.13
N GLY A 147 -10.32 6.80 -9.84
CA GLY A 147 -9.48 5.84 -9.13
C GLY A 147 -9.12 6.27 -7.71
N VAL A 148 -10.06 6.95 -7.03
CA VAL A 148 -9.82 7.60 -5.72
C VAL A 148 -9.39 6.57 -4.68
N ARG A 149 -10.02 5.39 -4.71
CA ARG A 149 -9.73 4.31 -3.78
C ARG A 149 -8.36 3.70 -4.04
N GLU A 150 -8.09 3.31 -5.28
CA GLU A 150 -6.84 2.66 -5.68
C GLU A 150 -5.64 3.59 -5.46
N TRP A 151 -5.80 4.89 -5.70
CA TRP A 151 -4.78 5.89 -5.37
C TRP A 151 -4.56 6.00 -3.84
N GLY A 152 -5.64 6.02 -3.05
CA GLY A 152 -5.53 6.03 -1.59
C GLY A 152 -4.83 4.79 -1.03
N GLU A 153 -5.17 3.60 -1.54
CA GLU A 153 -4.54 2.33 -1.17
C GLU A 153 -3.05 2.27 -1.62
N PHE A 154 -2.74 2.78 -2.82
CA PHE A 154 -1.36 2.96 -3.29
C PHE A 154 -0.53 3.82 -2.32
N VAL A 155 -1.05 4.99 -1.92
CA VAL A 155 -0.38 5.91 -1.00
C VAL A 155 -0.13 5.25 0.36
N GLN A 156 -1.12 4.55 0.90
CA GLN A 156 -0.98 3.82 2.16
C GLN A 156 0.11 2.75 2.07
N ALA A 157 0.07 1.89 1.04
CA ALA A 157 1.04 0.83 0.82
C ALA A 157 2.47 1.38 0.65
N TRP A 158 2.63 2.46 -0.11
CA TRP A 158 3.92 3.15 -0.27
C TRP A 158 4.46 3.66 1.07
N ASN A 159 3.64 4.36 1.84
CA ASN A 159 4.06 5.03 3.08
C ASN A 159 4.50 4.07 4.20
N ILE A 160 4.08 2.80 4.12
CA ILE A 160 4.51 1.71 5.01
C ILE A 160 5.57 0.78 4.39
N GLY A 161 6.09 1.10 3.20
CA GLY A 161 7.16 0.34 2.55
C GLY A 161 6.73 -0.95 1.83
N GLN A 162 5.43 -1.16 1.59
CA GLN A 162 4.92 -2.33 0.87
C GLN A 162 4.85 -2.06 -0.63
N MET A 163 6.03 -1.99 -1.27
CA MET A 163 6.13 -1.57 -2.68
C MET A 163 5.49 -2.56 -3.66
N ASP A 164 5.53 -3.88 -3.38
CA ASP A 164 4.81 -4.86 -4.19
C ASP A 164 3.28 -4.62 -4.19
N ALA A 165 2.70 -4.29 -3.02
CA ALA A 165 1.27 -3.97 -2.90
C ALA A 165 0.93 -2.63 -3.58
N ALA A 166 1.78 -1.61 -3.42
CA ALA A 166 1.64 -0.36 -4.14
C ALA A 166 1.62 -0.59 -5.66
N GLY A 167 2.49 -1.46 -6.19
CA GLY A 167 2.50 -1.85 -7.60
C GLY A 167 1.18 -2.45 -8.06
N ALA A 168 0.53 -3.29 -7.26
CA ALA A 168 -0.75 -3.90 -7.59
C ALA A 168 -1.90 -2.86 -7.70
N HIS A 169 -1.96 -1.89 -6.79
CA HIS A 169 -2.97 -0.81 -6.87
C HIS A 169 -2.74 0.09 -8.09
N LEU A 170 -1.48 0.32 -8.46
CA LEU A 170 -1.14 1.10 -9.65
C LEU A 170 -1.47 0.36 -10.95
N GLU A 171 -1.31 -0.97 -10.97
CA GLU A 171 -1.78 -1.79 -12.09
C GLU A 171 -3.31 -1.68 -12.24
N ALA A 172 -4.06 -1.73 -11.14
CA ALA A 172 -5.51 -1.51 -11.18
C ALA A 172 -5.88 -0.13 -11.76
N LEU A 173 -5.14 0.93 -11.40
CA LEU A 173 -5.31 2.27 -12.00
C LEU A 173 -5.05 2.28 -13.51
N LEU A 174 -4.06 1.53 -13.99
CA LEU A 174 -3.68 1.48 -15.41
C LEU A 174 -4.69 0.76 -16.30
N GLN A 175 -5.51 -0.13 -15.74
CA GLN A 175 -6.61 -0.83 -16.43
C GLN A 175 -7.83 0.07 -16.67
N ARG A 176 -7.84 1.28 -16.10
CA ARG A 176 -8.94 2.24 -16.24
C ARG A 176 -8.84 3.01 -17.56
N GLU A 177 -9.93 3.66 -17.93
CA GLU A 177 -9.88 4.70 -18.96
C GLU A 177 -9.16 5.92 -18.42
N LEU A 178 -8.02 6.26 -19.02
CA LEU A 178 -7.12 7.32 -18.56
C LEU A 178 -6.85 8.29 -19.69
N SER A 179 -6.73 9.58 -19.36
CA SER A 179 -6.17 10.55 -20.29
C SER A 179 -4.73 10.18 -20.68
N PRO A 180 -4.20 10.69 -21.80
CA PRO A 180 -2.82 10.41 -22.20
C PRO A 180 -1.78 10.80 -21.15
N SER A 181 -2.00 11.90 -20.42
CA SER A 181 -1.08 12.36 -19.37
C SER A 181 -1.12 11.46 -18.14
N GLU A 182 -2.32 11.03 -17.69
CA GLU A 182 -2.48 10.07 -16.58
C GLU A 182 -1.85 8.73 -16.90
N ARG A 183 -2.11 8.19 -18.10
CA ARG A 183 -1.52 6.92 -18.54
C ARG A 183 0.00 7.00 -18.56
N ARG A 184 0.56 8.12 -19.04
CA ARG A 184 2.01 8.36 -19.01
C ARG A 184 2.53 8.40 -17.57
N PHE A 185 1.89 9.16 -16.70
CA PHE A 185 2.29 9.28 -15.29
C PHE A 185 2.29 7.92 -14.59
N TYR A 186 1.17 7.20 -14.61
CA TYR A 186 1.05 5.93 -13.88
C TYR A 186 1.97 4.84 -14.44
N ARG A 187 2.23 4.83 -15.76
CA ARG A 187 3.19 3.89 -16.35
C ARG A 187 4.61 4.12 -15.84
N HIS A 188 5.06 5.38 -15.80
CA HIS A 188 6.39 5.68 -15.28
C HIS A 188 6.44 5.51 -13.76
N LEU A 189 5.39 5.89 -13.03
CA LEU A 189 5.31 5.62 -11.60
C LEU A 189 5.41 4.11 -11.29
N LYS A 190 4.87 3.24 -12.17
CA LYS A 190 5.00 1.79 -12.03
C LYS A 190 6.46 1.35 -12.14
N GLY A 191 7.19 1.84 -13.14
CA GLY A 191 8.62 1.58 -13.25
C GLY A 191 9.43 2.13 -12.06
N VAL A 192 9.01 3.24 -11.46
CA VAL A 192 9.59 3.74 -10.20
C VAL A 192 9.36 2.75 -9.06
N VAL A 193 8.13 2.26 -8.89
CA VAL A 193 7.78 1.26 -7.86
C VAL A 193 8.58 -0.03 -8.07
N GLU A 194 8.68 -0.53 -9.30
CA GLU A 194 9.48 -1.71 -9.64
C GLU A 194 10.96 -1.50 -9.30
N GLY A 195 11.49 -0.30 -9.56
CA GLY A 195 12.84 0.09 -9.15
C GLY A 195 13.03 0.06 -7.63
N LEU A 196 12.06 0.56 -6.86
CA LEU A 196 12.08 0.49 -5.40
C LEU A 196 11.96 -0.95 -4.89
N VAL A 197 11.16 -1.81 -5.52
CA VAL A 197 11.08 -3.25 -5.20
C VAL A 197 12.44 -3.92 -5.41
N ALA A 198 13.10 -3.67 -6.54
CA ALA A 198 14.45 -4.17 -6.81
C ALA A 198 15.46 -3.67 -5.77
N TRP A 199 15.38 -2.39 -5.39
CA TRP A 199 16.25 -1.81 -4.36
C TRP A 199 16.01 -2.50 -3.01
N ASP A 200 14.75 -2.70 -2.63
CA ASP A 200 14.39 -3.34 -1.36
C ASP A 200 14.84 -4.81 -1.25
N ARG A 201 15.17 -5.42 -2.39
CA ARG A 201 15.73 -6.78 -2.54
C ARG A 201 17.25 -6.76 -2.75
N PHE A 202 17.91 -5.62 -2.58
CA PHE A 202 19.35 -5.41 -2.81
C PHE A 202 19.80 -5.68 -4.25
N GLN A 203 18.88 -5.62 -5.22
CA GLN A 203 19.18 -5.71 -6.65
C GLN A 203 19.53 -4.32 -7.19
N HIS A 204 20.57 -3.70 -6.62
CA HIS A 204 20.88 -2.27 -6.78
C HIS A 204 21.07 -1.84 -8.25
N ALA A 205 21.69 -2.68 -9.08
CA ALA A 205 21.89 -2.38 -10.50
C ALA A 205 20.56 -2.33 -11.28
N ALA A 206 19.65 -3.28 -11.00
CA ALA A 206 18.31 -3.29 -11.60
C ALA A 206 17.48 -2.10 -11.11
N ALA A 207 17.54 -1.81 -9.82
CA ALA A 207 16.90 -0.63 -9.23
C ALA A 207 17.34 0.67 -9.90
N GLN A 208 18.65 0.86 -10.07
CA GLN A 208 19.19 2.06 -10.68
C GLN A 208 18.71 2.23 -12.12
N LYS A 209 18.73 1.15 -12.91
CA LYS A 209 18.26 1.17 -14.31
C LYS A 209 16.81 1.65 -14.38
N LEU A 210 15.91 1.03 -13.61
CA LEU A 210 14.50 1.35 -13.61
C LEU A 210 14.24 2.79 -13.12
N LEU A 211 14.87 3.20 -12.03
CA LEU A 211 14.69 4.54 -11.48
C LEU A 211 15.19 5.63 -12.44
N ARG A 212 16.33 5.41 -13.12
CA ARG A 212 16.83 6.35 -14.15
C ARG A 212 15.87 6.51 -15.32
N GLU A 213 15.29 5.40 -15.78
CA GLU A 213 14.38 5.39 -16.91
C GLU A 213 13.05 6.08 -16.60
N HIS A 214 12.54 5.90 -15.39
CA HIS A 214 11.15 6.24 -15.10
C HIS A 214 10.94 7.45 -14.19
N LEU A 215 11.91 7.84 -13.36
CA LEU A 215 11.68 8.88 -12.36
C LEU A 215 11.48 10.27 -12.98
N GLU A 216 12.36 10.68 -13.90
CA GLU A 216 12.28 12.00 -14.54
C GLU A 216 11.00 12.15 -15.38
N PRO A 217 10.59 11.18 -16.22
CA PRO A 217 9.30 11.26 -16.90
C PRO A 217 8.09 11.36 -15.97
N ALA A 218 8.08 10.67 -14.83
CA ALA A 218 6.99 10.77 -13.85
C ALA A 218 6.97 12.16 -13.19
N LEU A 219 8.14 12.68 -12.81
CA LEU A 219 8.30 13.99 -12.20
C LEU A 219 7.80 15.10 -13.13
N ALA A 220 8.21 15.09 -14.40
CA ALA A 220 7.79 16.10 -15.37
C ALA A 220 6.25 16.18 -15.54
N VAL A 221 5.55 15.05 -15.47
CA VAL A 221 4.07 15.06 -15.53
C VAL A 221 3.47 15.63 -14.25
N ALA A 222 4.02 15.25 -13.09
CA ALA A 222 3.59 15.79 -11.80
C ALA A 222 3.78 17.32 -11.71
N GLU A 223 4.88 17.83 -12.26
CA GLU A 223 5.18 19.27 -12.35
C GLU A 223 4.21 19.99 -13.30
N ALA A 224 3.95 19.42 -14.49
CA ALA A 224 2.99 19.97 -15.43
C ALA A 224 1.56 20.04 -14.85
N TRP A 225 1.22 19.13 -13.94
CA TRP A 225 -0.04 19.17 -13.20
C TRP A 225 -0.05 20.16 -12.02
N GLY A 226 1.08 20.76 -11.66
CA GLY A 226 1.19 21.62 -10.48
C GLY A 226 0.98 20.89 -9.15
N HIS A 227 1.17 19.57 -9.10
CA HIS A 227 0.77 18.77 -7.95
C HIS A 227 1.92 18.63 -6.94
N GLY A 228 2.13 19.66 -6.13
CA GLY A 228 3.29 19.80 -5.23
C GLY A 228 3.63 18.58 -4.36
N GLY A 229 2.62 17.85 -3.86
CA GLY A 229 2.85 16.61 -3.12
C GLY A 229 3.55 15.52 -3.94
N LYS A 230 3.14 15.32 -5.21
CA LYS A 230 3.76 14.34 -6.11
C LYS A 230 5.19 14.73 -6.47
N VAL A 231 5.38 16.03 -6.78
CA VAL A 231 6.67 16.62 -7.11
C VAL A 231 7.67 16.41 -5.96
N ARG A 232 7.28 16.77 -4.73
CA ARG A 232 8.12 16.60 -3.54
C ARG A 232 8.60 15.15 -3.37
N VAL A 233 7.72 14.17 -3.53
CA VAL A 233 8.08 12.75 -3.36
C VAL A 233 9.06 12.29 -4.45
N LEU A 234 8.73 12.55 -5.71
CA LEU A 234 9.55 12.10 -6.84
C LEU A 234 10.92 12.79 -6.86
N GLN A 235 10.96 14.07 -6.48
CA GLN A 235 12.21 14.83 -6.35
C GLN A 235 13.05 14.34 -5.16
N GLY A 236 12.43 14.00 -4.03
CA GLY A 236 13.12 13.36 -2.90
C GLY A 236 13.74 12.01 -3.29
N LEU A 237 13.07 11.23 -4.14
CA LEU A 237 13.64 9.98 -4.66
C LEU A 237 14.84 10.21 -5.60
N LYS A 238 14.87 11.34 -6.32
CA LYS A 238 15.97 11.68 -7.22
C LYS A 238 17.28 11.84 -6.45
N GLN A 239 17.24 12.41 -5.25
CA GLN A 239 18.40 12.46 -4.34
C GLN A 239 18.83 11.06 -3.87
N GLY A 240 17.89 10.14 -3.71
CA GLY A 240 18.21 8.74 -3.42
C GLY A 240 18.99 8.03 -4.54
N LEU A 241 18.79 8.44 -5.79
CA LEU A 241 19.47 7.84 -6.95
C LEU A 241 20.99 8.08 -6.93
N GLU A 242 21.43 9.22 -6.39
CA GLU A 242 22.85 9.54 -6.22
C GLU A 242 23.51 8.57 -5.25
N ARG A 243 22.87 8.33 -4.09
CA ARG A 243 23.35 7.32 -3.11
C ARG A 243 23.39 5.92 -3.69
N LEU A 244 22.38 5.56 -4.49
CA LEU A 244 22.37 4.26 -5.17
C LEU A 244 23.54 4.13 -6.16
N GLN A 245 23.92 5.22 -6.83
CA GLN A 245 25.11 5.25 -7.68
C GLN A 245 26.41 5.14 -6.87
N GLU A 246 26.52 5.83 -5.73
CA GLU A 246 27.68 5.71 -4.83
C GLU A 246 27.85 4.26 -4.35
N LEU A 247 26.75 3.62 -3.93
CA LEU A 247 26.75 2.22 -3.52
C LEU A 247 27.24 1.30 -4.66
N LEU A 248 26.75 1.51 -5.88
CA LEU A 248 27.19 0.73 -7.04
C LEU A 248 28.67 0.95 -7.38
N ASN A 249 29.20 2.16 -7.16
CA ASN A 249 30.61 2.46 -7.37
C ASN A 249 31.52 1.71 -6.38
N ARG A 250 31.02 1.31 -5.20
CA ARG A 250 31.75 0.44 -4.27
C ARG A 250 31.87 -1.01 -4.76
N GLY A 251 31.04 -1.40 -5.73
CA GLY A 251 30.98 -2.77 -6.24
C GLY A 251 30.52 -3.77 -5.19
N ASN A 252 30.96 -5.02 -5.31
CA ASN A 252 30.55 -6.13 -4.43
C ASN A 252 31.40 -6.25 -3.16
N ALA A 253 31.99 -5.15 -2.68
CA ALA A 253 32.78 -5.13 -1.46
C ALA A 253 31.93 -4.71 -0.24
N PRO A 254 32.26 -5.20 0.98
CA PRO A 254 31.69 -4.66 2.20
C PRO A 254 31.95 -3.16 2.31
N SER A 255 30.91 -2.38 2.59
CA SER A 255 31.00 -0.92 2.65
C SER A 255 30.00 -0.33 3.63
N PHE A 256 30.30 0.86 4.13
CA PHE A 256 29.39 1.59 5.02
C PHE A 256 28.14 2.07 4.28
N GLU A 257 28.22 2.29 2.97
CA GLU A 257 27.06 2.61 2.13
C GLU A 257 26.09 1.43 2.05
N LEU A 258 26.61 0.21 1.87
CA LEU A 258 25.78 -1.01 1.88
C LEU A 258 25.19 -1.26 3.27
N LEU A 259 25.96 -0.97 4.33
CA LEU A 259 25.47 -1.04 5.71
C LEU A 259 24.30 -0.09 5.94
N ALA A 260 24.45 1.18 5.56
CA ALA A 260 23.40 2.19 5.70
C ALA A 260 22.13 1.80 4.93
N ASP A 261 22.27 1.21 3.73
CA ASP A 261 21.14 0.71 2.95
C ASP A 261 20.44 -0.50 3.62
N LEU A 262 21.21 -1.44 4.19
CA LEU A 262 20.70 -2.58 4.94
C LEU A 262 19.95 -2.14 6.21
N LEU A 263 20.48 -1.14 6.93
CA LEU A 263 19.81 -0.56 8.10
C LEU A 263 18.49 0.11 7.70
N ALA A 264 18.47 0.90 6.62
CA ALA A 264 17.24 1.50 6.10
C ALA A 264 16.22 0.44 5.65
N ASN A 265 16.69 -0.69 5.09
CA ASN A 265 15.84 -1.83 4.75
C ASN A 265 15.26 -2.52 6.00
N ALA A 266 16.04 -2.64 7.08
CA ALA A 266 15.55 -3.15 8.36
C ALA A 266 14.44 -2.26 8.93
N GLU A 267 14.61 -0.94 8.88
CA GLU A 267 13.59 0.03 9.31
C GLU A 267 12.29 -0.09 8.51
N ARG A 268 12.37 -0.31 7.19
CA ARG A 268 11.18 -0.55 6.36
C ARG A 268 10.43 -1.82 6.76
N ARG A 269 11.15 -2.90 7.14
CA ARG A 269 10.51 -4.13 7.64
C ARG A 269 9.84 -3.90 8.99
N ALA A 270 10.48 -3.16 9.89
CA ALA A 270 9.89 -2.80 11.18
C ALA A 270 8.65 -1.91 11.03
N ALA A 271 8.67 -0.94 10.10
CA ALA A 271 7.53 -0.08 9.80
C ALA A 271 6.32 -0.86 9.26
N ALA A 272 6.57 -2.00 8.59
CA ALA A 272 5.55 -2.93 8.14
C ALA A 272 5.13 -3.98 9.21
N GLY A 273 5.61 -3.86 10.45
CA GLY A 273 5.31 -4.79 11.55
C GLY A 273 6.03 -6.14 11.46
N ARG A 274 7.03 -6.30 10.58
CA ARG A 274 7.78 -7.54 10.39
C ARG A 274 9.06 -7.52 11.23
N TYR A 275 8.92 -7.69 12.54
CA TYR A 275 10.04 -7.51 13.48
C TYR A 275 11.09 -8.62 13.41
N ASP A 276 10.72 -9.89 13.17
CA ASP A 276 11.69 -10.95 12.95
C ASP A 276 12.59 -10.67 11.73
N ASP A 277 11.98 -10.23 10.62
CA ASP A 277 12.67 -9.81 9.40
C ASP A 277 13.62 -8.62 9.65
N ALA A 278 13.16 -7.64 10.42
CA ALA A 278 13.94 -6.46 10.76
C ALA A 278 15.13 -6.81 11.66
N LEU A 279 14.91 -7.62 12.71
CA LEU A 279 15.96 -8.04 13.63
C LEU A 279 17.03 -8.89 12.93
N ALA A 280 16.63 -9.79 12.03
CA ALA A 280 17.58 -10.56 11.21
C ALA A 280 18.49 -9.66 10.37
N ARG A 281 17.96 -8.56 9.83
CA ARG A 281 18.74 -7.57 9.05
C ARG A 281 19.68 -6.76 9.94
N LEU A 282 19.26 -6.37 11.15
CA LEU A 282 20.15 -5.71 12.12
C LEU A 282 21.30 -6.62 12.57
N TYR A 283 21.04 -7.92 12.73
CA TYR A 283 22.12 -8.89 12.98
C TYR A 283 23.12 -8.92 11.82
N ARG A 284 22.63 -8.97 10.58
CA ARG A 284 23.52 -8.92 9.41
C ARG A 284 24.26 -7.59 9.31
N ALA A 285 23.64 -6.49 9.75
CA ALA A 285 24.25 -5.17 9.81
C ALA A 285 25.44 -5.14 10.78
N LEU A 286 25.38 -5.82 11.94
CA LEU A 286 26.54 -5.95 12.84
C LEU A 286 27.72 -6.66 12.16
N GLU A 287 27.46 -7.75 11.46
CA GLU A 287 28.52 -8.47 10.73
C GLU A 287 29.09 -7.60 9.61
N LEU A 288 28.21 -6.97 8.82
CA LEU A 288 28.63 -6.11 7.72
C LEU A 288 29.38 -4.88 8.20
N ALA A 289 29.06 -4.33 9.37
CA ALA A 289 29.79 -3.23 9.97
C ALA A 289 31.24 -3.62 10.27
N ALA A 290 31.47 -4.79 10.86
CA ALA A 290 32.82 -5.30 11.09
C ALA A 290 33.56 -5.61 9.78
N GLU A 291 32.86 -6.20 8.79
CA GLU A 291 33.42 -6.48 7.47
C GLU A 291 33.82 -5.19 6.73
N ALA A 292 32.97 -4.16 6.75
CA ALA A 292 33.23 -2.86 6.11
C ALA A 292 34.37 -2.09 6.81
N ASP A 293 34.39 -2.11 8.15
CA ASP A 293 35.41 -1.46 8.97
C ASP A 293 36.81 -2.06 8.72
N VAL A 294 36.91 -3.39 8.65
CA VAL A 294 38.15 -4.10 8.28
C VAL A 294 38.52 -3.84 6.82
N TYR A 295 37.56 -3.93 5.90
CA TYR A 295 37.83 -3.72 4.47
C TYR A 295 38.36 -2.31 4.20
N ALA A 296 37.78 -1.28 4.82
CA ALA A 296 38.22 0.10 4.67
C ALA A 296 39.66 0.34 5.15
N ARG A 297 40.11 -0.40 6.17
CA ARG A 297 41.47 -0.27 6.72
C ARG A 297 42.50 -1.16 6.02
N HIS A 298 42.15 -2.41 5.79
CA HIS A 298 43.09 -3.46 5.37
C HIS A 298 42.94 -3.87 3.89
N GLY A 299 41.84 -3.50 3.23
CA GLY A 299 41.50 -4.01 1.89
C GLY A 299 41.11 -5.49 1.86
N VAL A 300 40.95 -6.10 3.04
CA VAL A 300 40.66 -7.53 3.21
C VAL A 300 39.16 -7.76 3.30
N VAL A 301 38.66 -8.71 2.52
CA VAL A 301 37.29 -9.20 2.66
C VAL A 301 37.32 -10.38 3.63
N LEU A 302 36.79 -10.19 4.84
CA LEU A 302 36.96 -11.13 5.97
C LEU A 302 36.68 -12.59 5.63
N ARG A 303 35.65 -12.85 4.83
CA ARG A 303 35.18 -14.20 4.45
C ARG A 303 35.83 -14.75 3.17
N ARG A 304 36.83 -14.07 2.61
CA ARG A 304 37.54 -14.45 1.38
C ARG A 304 39.05 -14.59 1.65
N PRO A 305 39.52 -15.81 1.95
CA PRO A 305 40.92 -16.08 2.26
C PRO A 305 41.92 -15.56 1.21
N GLU A 306 41.52 -15.51 -0.06
CA GLU A 306 42.32 -15.03 -1.19
C GLU A 306 42.64 -13.52 -1.12
N THR A 307 41.91 -12.74 -0.31
CA THR A 307 42.16 -11.31 -0.13
C THR A 307 43.17 -10.99 0.97
N TYR A 308 43.64 -12.00 1.71
CA TYR A 308 44.57 -11.82 2.82
C TYR A 308 46.02 -11.75 2.31
N PRO A 309 46.82 -10.78 2.79
CA PRO A 309 48.27 -10.77 2.58
C PRO A 309 48.94 -12.04 3.12
N GLU A 310 50.03 -12.48 2.47
CA GLU A 310 50.78 -13.67 2.89
C GLU A 310 51.30 -13.59 4.33
N ALA A 311 51.63 -12.39 4.82
CA ALA A 311 52.07 -12.18 6.20
C ALA A 311 51.03 -12.58 7.27
N LEU A 312 49.77 -12.83 6.86
CA LEU A 312 48.64 -13.12 7.74
C LEU A 312 48.08 -14.55 7.57
N VAL A 313 48.88 -15.52 7.10
CA VAL A 313 48.45 -16.93 6.87
C VAL A 313 47.66 -17.53 8.04
N ASN A 314 48.13 -17.34 9.28
CA ASN A 314 47.45 -17.90 10.46
C ASN A 314 46.02 -17.35 10.69
N LEU A 315 45.72 -16.16 10.18
CA LEU A 315 44.37 -15.58 10.22
C LEU A 315 43.56 -15.97 8.99
N LYS A 316 44.21 -16.12 7.84
CA LYS A 316 43.61 -16.58 6.58
C LYS A 316 42.86 -17.90 6.75
N ASP A 317 43.43 -18.86 7.48
CA ASP A 317 42.81 -20.18 7.69
C ASP A 317 41.47 -20.10 8.46
N ARG A 318 41.27 -19.06 9.27
CA ARG A 318 40.02 -18.84 10.01
C ARG A 318 38.91 -18.25 9.14
N ALA A 319 39.24 -17.58 8.04
CA ALA A 319 38.28 -16.88 7.19
C ALA A 319 37.22 -17.85 6.60
N SER A 320 37.63 -19.05 6.21
CA SER A 320 36.74 -20.09 5.66
C SER A 320 35.80 -20.72 6.71
N GLY A 321 36.13 -20.58 8.00
CA GLY A 321 35.44 -21.22 9.11
C GLY A 321 34.45 -20.35 9.88
N LEU A 322 34.22 -19.11 9.43
CA LEU A 322 33.37 -18.14 10.13
C LEU A 322 31.88 -18.53 10.12
N ARG A 323 31.36 -19.00 11.27
CA ARG A 323 29.98 -19.49 11.42
C ARG A 323 29.01 -18.48 12.04
N GLY A 324 29.49 -17.48 12.77
CA GLY A 324 28.65 -16.52 13.46
C GLY A 324 29.32 -15.16 13.68
N LEU A 325 28.57 -14.24 14.29
CA LEU A 325 29.02 -12.88 14.52
C LEU A 325 30.23 -12.85 15.46
N LYS A 326 30.27 -13.70 16.50
CA LYS A 326 31.37 -13.73 17.46
C LYS A 326 32.69 -14.05 16.78
N GLU A 327 32.71 -15.08 15.92
CA GLU A 327 33.92 -15.45 15.18
C GLU A 327 34.32 -14.36 14.17
N THR A 328 33.34 -13.73 13.51
CA THR A 328 33.58 -12.60 12.60
C THR A 328 34.24 -11.43 13.33
N LEU A 329 33.69 -11.04 14.49
CA LEU A 329 34.23 -9.97 15.32
C LEU A 329 35.61 -10.32 15.89
N ALA A 330 35.82 -11.56 16.32
CA ALA A 330 37.12 -12.02 16.83
C ALA A 330 38.20 -11.96 15.73
N LEU A 331 37.89 -12.40 14.50
CA LEU A 331 38.84 -12.35 13.40
C LEU A 331 39.15 -10.90 13.00
N ALA A 332 38.12 -10.03 12.95
CA ALA A 332 38.29 -8.60 12.69
C ALA A 332 39.17 -7.93 13.75
N PHE A 333 38.94 -8.23 15.04
CA PHE A 333 39.75 -7.77 16.16
C PHE A 333 41.22 -8.17 15.98
N ASP A 334 41.49 -9.45 15.71
CA ASP A 334 42.85 -9.97 15.57
C ASP A 334 43.60 -9.38 14.36
N LEU A 335 42.88 -9.08 13.27
CA LEU A 335 43.44 -8.36 12.13
C LEU A 335 43.86 -6.95 12.49
N ASP A 336 43.01 -6.21 13.20
CA ASP A 336 43.33 -4.85 13.64
C ASP A 336 44.53 -4.84 14.59
N VAL A 337 44.60 -5.79 15.54
CA VAL A 337 45.74 -5.90 16.47
C VAL A 337 47.05 -6.16 15.70
N ARG A 338 47.04 -7.07 14.72
CA ARG A 338 48.24 -7.34 13.89
C ARG A 338 48.64 -6.15 13.01
N GLY A 339 47.66 -5.37 12.57
CA GLY A 339 47.90 -4.12 11.83
C GLY A 339 48.33 -2.95 12.73
N GLY A 340 48.35 -3.11 14.05
CA GLY A 340 48.69 -2.04 15.00
C GLY A 340 47.58 -1.00 15.19
N TYR A 341 46.34 -1.32 14.81
CA TYR A 341 45.19 -0.45 14.99
C TYR A 341 44.56 -0.62 16.37
N THR A 342 44.09 0.48 16.97
CA THR A 342 43.41 0.51 18.26
C THR A 342 42.15 1.37 18.21
N GLY A 343 41.16 1.05 19.06
CA GLY A 343 39.92 1.81 19.17
C GLY A 343 38.98 1.66 17.96
N THR A 344 39.15 0.63 17.14
CA THR A 344 38.36 0.45 15.92
C THR A 344 36.91 0.07 16.23
N LEU A 345 36.01 0.21 15.26
CA LEU A 345 34.62 -0.23 15.44
C LEU A 345 34.56 -1.75 15.67
N ALA A 346 35.28 -2.55 14.88
CA ALA A 346 35.35 -3.99 15.09
C ALA A 346 35.85 -4.36 16.50
N GLN A 347 36.85 -3.65 17.03
CA GLN A 347 37.35 -3.86 18.38
C GLN A 347 36.32 -3.50 19.46
N ARG A 348 35.61 -2.38 19.29
CA ARG A 348 34.53 -1.97 20.20
C ARG A 348 33.39 -2.98 20.19
N LEU A 349 32.91 -3.40 19.01
CA LEU A 349 31.86 -4.40 18.87
C LEU A 349 32.25 -5.75 19.49
N TYR A 350 33.51 -6.17 19.33
CA TYR A 350 34.00 -7.39 19.97
C TYR A 350 34.08 -7.26 21.50
N GLY A 351 34.56 -6.12 22.01
CA GLY A 351 34.60 -5.83 23.45
C GLY A 351 33.22 -5.81 24.10
N ASP A 352 32.23 -5.22 23.42
CA ASP A 352 30.84 -5.16 23.87
C ASP A 352 30.11 -6.51 23.76
N TYR A 353 30.70 -7.51 23.10
CA TYR A 353 29.99 -8.73 22.71
C TYR A 353 29.36 -9.44 23.92
N ALA A 354 30.17 -9.77 24.93
CA ALA A 354 29.72 -10.55 26.09
C ALA A 354 28.80 -9.76 27.03
N GLN A 355 29.01 -8.44 27.15
CA GLN A 355 28.31 -7.62 28.13
C GLN A 355 26.98 -7.05 27.61
N ARG A 356 26.89 -6.79 26.29
CA ARG A 356 25.77 -6.06 25.70
C ARG A 356 25.14 -6.84 24.55
N LEU A 357 25.92 -7.19 23.53
CA LEU A 357 25.36 -7.79 22.31
C LEU A 357 24.80 -9.18 22.53
N GLN A 358 25.43 -10.03 23.34
CA GLN A 358 24.99 -11.42 23.51
C GLN A 358 23.52 -11.49 23.93
N GLY A 359 23.10 -10.69 24.92
CA GLY A 359 21.70 -10.63 25.34
C GLY A 359 20.75 -10.09 24.28
N LEU A 360 21.18 -9.10 23.49
CA LEU A 360 20.39 -8.57 22.37
C LEU A 360 20.20 -9.61 21.25
N LEU A 361 21.21 -10.45 21.01
CA LEU A 361 21.20 -11.46 19.95
C LEU A 361 20.53 -12.78 20.37
N ASP A 362 20.45 -13.05 21.67
CA ASP A 362 19.73 -14.22 22.19
C ASP A 362 18.25 -14.21 21.77
N ARG A 363 17.66 -13.02 21.62
CA ARG A 363 16.30 -12.85 21.07
C ARG A 363 16.19 -13.36 19.65
N ARG A 364 17.17 -13.05 18.79
CA ARG A 364 17.25 -13.61 17.44
C ARG A 364 17.42 -15.12 17.50
N HIS A 365 18.29 -15.67 18.34
CA HIS A 365 18.47 -17.12 18.41
C HIS A 365 17.20 -17.87 18.82
N GLN A 366 16.37 -17.26 19.69
CA GLN A 366 15.08 -17.82 20.13
C GLN A 366 13.93 -17.60 19.13
N SER A 367 14.13 -16.80 18.08
CA SER A 367 13.13 -16.51 17.05
C SER A 367 12.81 -17.73 16.19
N ILE A 368 11.54 -17.83 15.77
CA ILE A 368 11.05 -18.83 14.80
C ILE A 368 11.75 -18.76 13.43
N LEU A 369 12.22 -17.57 13.01
CA LEU A 369 12.96 -17.39 11.75
C LEU A 369 14.47 -17.66 11.89
N ALA A 370 14.90 -18.15 13.05
CA ALA A 370 16.28 -18.56 13.31
C ALA A 370 16.35 -20.01 13.81
N HIS A 371 16.55 -20.22 15.12
CA HIS A 371 16.74 -21.54 15.71
C HIS A 371 15.75 -21.85 16.84
N GLY A 372 14.82 -20.94 17.15
CA GLY A 372 13.86 -21.11 18.22
C GLY A 372 12.42 -21.19 17.73
N ILE A 373 11.48 -20.84 18.61
CA ILE A 373 10.03 -20.98 18.39
C ILE A 373 9.23 -19.75 18.86
N LYS A 374 9.90 -18.67 19.28
CA LYS A 374 9.24 -17.45 19.78
C LYS A 374 9.13 -16.39 18.68
N PRO A 375 8.09 -15.55 18.68
CA PRO A 375 8.06 -14.35 17.84
C PRO A 375 9.00 -13.27 18.40
N VAL A 376 9.44 -12.34 17.55
CA VAL A 376 10.22 -11.15 17.96
C VAL A 376 9.29 -9.97 18.23
N ALA A 377 9.51 -9.27 19.36
CA ALA A 377 8.75 -8.08 19.72
C ALA A 377 9.38 -6.79 19.15
N VAL A 378 8.62 -5.69 19.13
CA VAL A 378 9.13 -4.40 18.65
C VAL A 378 10.25 -3.88 19.55
N GLU A 379 10.20 -4.17 20.85
CA GLU A 379 11.22 -3.80 21.83
C GLU A 379 12.56 -4.48 21.54
N ASP A 380 12.54 -5.76 21.12
CA ASP A 380 13.76 -6.51 20.78
C ASP A 380 14.47 -5.88 19.58
N TYR A 381 13.71 -5.52 18.54
CA TYR A 381 14.23 -4.79 17.38
C TYR A 381 14.78 -3.41 17.77
N ARG A 382 14.03 -2.64 18.56
CA ARG A 382 14.43 -1.29 18.99
C ARG A 382 15.73 -1.33 19.80
N ALA A 383 15.86 -2.27 20.74
CA ALA A 383 17.05 -2.40 21.57
C ALA A 383 18.33 -2.62 20.73
N LEU A 384 18.27 -3.49 19.72
CA LEU A 384 19.43 -3.70 18.84
C LEU A 384 19.68 -2.52 17.89
N ARG A 385 18.61 -1.89 17.38
CA ARG A 385 18.74 -0.67 16.57
C ARG A 385 19.42 0.45 17.36
N ASP A 386 18.99 0.68 18.59
CA ASP A 386 19.49 1.76 19.43
C ASP A 386 20.98 1.55 19.75
N TYR A 387 21.38 0.31 20.04
CA TYR A 387 22.80 -0.05 20.17
C TYR A 387 23.62 0.28 18.90
N LEU A 388 23.09 -0.02 17.71
CA LEU A 388 23.78 0.28 16.45
C LEU A 388 23.94 1.79 16.25
N VAL A 389 22.90 2.58 16.56
CA VAL A 389 22.95 4.05 16.52
C VAL A 389 23.96 4.60 17.52
N GLU A 390 24.03 4.06 18.74
CA GLU A 390 25.05 4.44 19.73
C GLU A 390 26.48 4.17 19.24
N CYS A 391 26.67 3.16 18.39
CA CYS A 391 27.95 2.87 17.74
C CYS A 391 28.27 3.82 16.58
N GLY A 392 27.38 4.78 16.27
CA GLY A 392 27.48 5.69 15.13
C GLY A 392 27.09 5.05 13.79
N LEU A 393 26.34 3.95 13.81
CA LEU A 393 25.88 3.25 12.62
C LEU A 393 24.46 3.68 12.29
N GLU A 394 24.33 4.54 11.27
CA GLU A 394 23.06 5.15 10.91
C GLU A 394 22.51 4.57 9.59
N ALA A 395 21.19 4.45 9.54
CA ALA A 395 20.47 4.09 8.33
C ALA A 395 20.58 5.21 7.28
N ALA A 396 20.59 4.81 6.01
CA ALA A 396 20.41 5.77 4.92
C ALA A 396 19.04 6.46 5.06
N PRO A 397 18.89 7.73 4.63
CA PRO A 397 17.63 8.45 4.76
C PRO A 397 16.45 7.68 4.16
N ALA A 398 15.35 7.62 4.90
CA ALA A 398 14.14 6.95 4.48
C ALA A 398 13.63 7.47 3.13
N TRP A 399 12.97 6.59 2.38
CA TRP A 399 12.30 7.01 1.15
C TRP A 399 11.19 8.03 1.46
N PRO A 400 10.97 9.02 0.59
CA PRO A 400 9.95 10.03 0.79
C PRO A 400 8.57 9.39 0.78
N LYS A 401 7.67 9.97 1.59
CA LYS A 401 6.28 9.53 1.76
C LYS A 401 5.34 10.49 1.04
N TRP A 402 4.28 9.93 0.45
CA TRP A 402 3.18 10.65 -0.19
C TRP A 402 2.38 11.47 0.82
#